data_AF-A0A9Y2IP89-F1
#
_entry.id   AF-A0A9Y2IP89-F1
#
_cell.length_a   1.000
_cell.length_b   1.000
_cell.length_c   1.000
_cell.angle_alpha   90.00
_cell.angle_beta   90.00
_cell.angle_gamma   90.00
#
_symmetry.space_group_name_H-M   'P 1'
#
loop_
_entity.id
_entity.type
_entity.pdbx_description
1 polymer ?
#
loop_
_entity_poly.entity_id
_entity_poly.type
_entity_poly.pdbx_seq_one_letter_code
_entity_poly.pdbx_strand_id
1 'polypeptide(L)'
;MNDGQRTGLLDLVLETHGGRERWSRVRTVRAHLHMVGPTWTGLGQEKTFAGVDLTVDVHRQRTVFTDYTGRELRGVYTPAGSRSKTPTVSCSRSAARPASPSRRESAVRGGTRCTRCTAGYGMWNYLTNPYLLTLPGVLTEELEPAGGRDWRRLHVTFPSYLATHSTQQTFYYDERGLQRRVDYSPYVLGNLPATHHTEAHQAVSGLLFPTHRYVLPVVDGKLASRPTIMSHHDIAEAMATELGHPVHYEPISVEEFAASGLEKGADAHLVQHLSNVAIDYRNGVFSGTNDVVEKIGGRPPLSVAQFVAENRADFATSGPRFVPAP
;
A
#
# COMPACT_ATOMS: atom_id res chain seq x y z
N MET A 1 29.32 -14.25 -28.91
CA MET A 1 28.67 -12.95 -28.66
C MET A 1 27.42 -13.25 -27.87
N ASN A 2 27.47 -13.05 -26.56
CA ASN A 2 26.34 -13.26 -25.64
C ASN A 2 25.44 -12.03 -25.76
N ASP A 3 24.28 -12.22 -26.38
CA ASP A 3 23.21 -11.23 -26.38
C ASP A 3 22.67 -11.16 -24.94
N GLY A 4 22.88 -10.05 -24.27
CA GLY A 4 22.52 -9.86 -22.87
C GLY A 4 21.01 -9.97 -22.70
N GLN A 5 20.52 -11.11 -22.23
CA GLN A 5 19.14 -11.24 -21.76
C GLN A 5 18.89 -10.14 -20.72
N ARG A 6 18.09 -9.14 -21.09
CA ARG A 6 17.47 -8.23 -20.11
C ARG A 6 16.79 -9.12 -19.05
N THR A 7 17.24 -9.02 -17.81
CA THR A 7 16.55 -9.62 -16.66
C THR A 7 15.09 -9.15 -16.68
N GLY A 8 14.15 -10.10 -16.74
CA GLY A 8 12.72 -9.78 -16.80
C GLY A 8 12.29 -8.98 -15.57
N LEU A 9 11.25 -8.14 -15.69
CA LEU A 9 10.81 -7.28 -14.58
C LEU A 9 10.55 -8.07 -13.28
N LEU A 10 9.94 -9.25 -13.37
CA LEU A 10 9.69 -10.08 -12.19
C LEU A 10 10.99 -10.51 -11.49
N ASP A 11 12.04 -10.85 -12.24
CA ASP A 11 13.33 -11.24 -11.68
C ASP A 11 14.02 -10.06 -10.99
N LEU A 12 14.01 -8.88 -11.62
CA LEU A 12 14.50 -7.64 -10.99
C LEU A 12 13.78 -7.34 -9.68
N VAL A 13 12.45 -7.45 -9.68
CA VAL A 13 11.61 -7.20 -8.50
C VAL A 13 11.91 -8.22 -7.39
N LEU A 14 12.05 -9.50 -7.73
CA LEU A 14 12.39 -10.56 -6.79
C LEU A 14 13.76 -10.32 -6.15
N GLU A 15 14.78 -10.02 -6.95
CA GLU A 15 16.14 -9.71 -6.48
C GLU A 15 16.14 -8.52 -5.52
N THR A 16 15.49 -7.43 -5.91
CA THR A 16 15.34 -6.20 -5.10
C THR A 16 14.71 -6.47 -3.74
N HIS A 17 13.73 -7.40 -3.69
CA HIS A 17 13.00 -7.73 -2.47
C HIS A 17 13.61 -8.92 -1.70
N GLY A 18 14.89 -9.20 -1.89
CA GLY A 18 15.67 -10.18 -1.10
C GLY A 18 15.92 -11.52 -1.78
N GLY A 19 15.42 -11.72 -3.00
CA GLY A 19 15.66 -12.89 -3.84
C GLY A 19 14.80 -14.10 -3.50
N ARG A 20 14.57 -14.94 -4.52
CA ARG A 20 13.69 -16.13 -4.42
C ARG A 20 14.14 -17.14 -3.36
N GLU A 21 15.46 -17.34 -3.23
CA GLU A 21 16.03 -18.28 -2.29
C GLU A 21 15.79 -17.88 -0.83
N ARG A 22 15.86 -16.58 -0.52
CA ARG A 22 15.56 -16.09 0.83
C ARG A 22 14.09 -16.28 1.15
N TRP A 23 13.21 -15.88 0.23
CA TRP A 23 11.77 -16.06 0.38
C TRP A 23 11.35 -17.51 0.57
N SER A 24 11.99 -18.47 -0.10
CA SER A 24 11.68 -19.90 0.05
C SER A 24 12.03 -20.47 1.43
N ARG A 25 12.92 -19.79 2.18
CA ARG A 25 13.33 -20.18 3.55
C ARG A 25 12.51 -19.48 4.63
N VAL A 26 11.81 -18.39 4.31
CA VAL A 26 11.06 -17.59 5.28
C VAL A 26 9.72 -18.25 5.54
N ARG A 27 9.48 -18.64 6.79
CA ARG A 27 8.23 -19.30 7.18
C ARG A 27 7.11 -18.31 7.48
N THR A 28 7.44 -17.24 8.20
CA THR A 28 6.46 -16.26 8.67
C THR A 28 7.01 -14.84 8.59
N VAL A 29 6.11 -13.88 8.37
CA VAL A 29 6.39 -12.44 8.49
C VAL A 29 5.50 -11.88 9.59
N ARG A 30 6.07 -11.09 10.48
CA ARG A 30 5.36 -10.41 11.58
C ARG A 30 5.38 -8.91 11.33
N ALA A 31 4.25 -8.26 11.53
CA ALA A 31 4.11 -6.83 11.34
C ALA A 31 3.19 -6.24 12.41
N HIS A 32 3.47 -5.00 12.78
CA HIS A 32 2.55 -4.17 13.54
C HIS A 32 1.75 -3.31 12.56
N LEU A 33 0.43 -3.38 12.61
CA LEU A 33 -0.47 -2.75 11.65
C LEU A 33 -1.22 -1.58 12.27
N HIS A 34 -1.16 -0.44 11.60
CA HIS A 34 -2.08 0.68 11.79
C HIS A 34 -2.85 0.92 10.48
N MET A 35 -4.10 0.48 10.43
CA MET A 35 -4.96 0.58 9.25
C MET A 35 -6.23 1.35 9.59
N VAL A 36 -6.43 2.48 8.90
CA VAL A 36 -7.54 3.41 9.09
C VAL A 36 -8.07 3.87 7.74
N GLY A 37 -9.23 4.54 7.74
CA GLY A 37 -9.78 5.18 6.54
C GLY A 37 -11.29 5.10 6.45
N PRO A 38 -11.91 5.92 5.57
CA PRO A 38 -13.36 6.07 5.50
C PRO A 38 -14.09 4.77 5.16
N THR A 39 -13.46 3.86 4.41
CA THR A 39 -14.00 2.51 4.14
C THR A 39 -14.22 1.72 5.42
N TRP A 40 -13.27 1.78 6.38
CA TRP A 40 -13.39 1.07 7.65
C TRP A 40 -14.37 1.75 8.61
N THR A 41 -14.43 3.08 8.58
CA THR A 41 -15.45 3.87 9.31
C THR A 41 -16.85 3.52 8.83
N GLY A 42 -17.08 3.50 7.51
CA GLY A 42 -18.37 3.12 6.92
C GLY A 42 -18.79 1.67 7.22
N LEU A 43 -17.83 0.78 7.44
CA LEU A 43 -18.07 -0.61 7.86
C LEU A 43 -18.20 -0.77 9.39
N GLY A 44 -18.11 0.31 10.17
CA GLY A 44 -18.17 0.29 11.64
C GLY A 44 -16.98 -0.45 12.27
N GLN A 45 -15.81 -0.42 11.64
CA GLN A 45 -14.58 -1.12 12.05
C GLN A 45 -13.39 -0.16 12.24
N GLU A 46 -13.66 1.13 12.43
CA GLU A 46 -12.66 2.20 12.47
C GLU A 46 -11.50 1.95 13.46
N LYS A 47 -11.78 1.32 14.61
CA LYS A 47 -10.77 1.04 15.65
C LYS A 47 -10.23 -0.39 15.61
N THR A 48 -10.76 -1.24 14.74
CA THR A 48 -10.46 -2.68 14.75
C THR A 48 -9.02 -2.99 14.35
N PHE A 49 -8.42 -2.15 13.49
CA PHE A 49 -7.06 -2.34 12.95
C PHE A 49 -6.13 -1.15 13.26
N ALA A 50 -6.51 -0.28 14.20
CA ALA A 50 -5.74 0.89 14.61
C ALA A 50 -4.66 0.53 15.66
N GLY A 51 -3.77 -0.41 15.32
CA GLY A 51 -2.72 -0.91 16.21
C GLY A 51 -2.91 -2.38 16.58
N VAL A 52 -2.70 -3.27 15.61
CA VAL A 52 -2.83 -4.72 15.80
C VAL A 52 -1.59 -5.44 15.30
N ASP A 53 -1.10 -6.41 16.07
CA ASP A 53 -0.02 -7.28 15.61
C ASP A 53 -0.57 -8.38 14.72
N LEU A 54 0.12 -8.67 13.63
CA LEU A 54 -0.26 -9.77 12.75
C LEU A 54 0.95 -10.61 12.33
N THR A 55 0.67 -11.88 12.07
CA THR A 55 1.62 -12.85 11.52
C THR A 55 1.02 -13.47 10.26
N VAL A 56 1.76 -13.46 9.16
CA VAL A 56 1.39 -14.18 7.94
C VAL A 56 2.30 -15.40 7.76
N ASP A 57 1.73 -16.51 7.29
CA ASP A 57 2.51 -17.67 6.87
C ASP A 57 2.88 -17.50 5.39
N VAL A 58 4.16 -17.54 5.01
CA VAL A 58 4.58 -17.21 3.62
C VAL A 58 4.13 -18.26 2.62
N HIS A 59 4.19 -19.55 2.99
CA HIS A 59 3.90 -20.66 2.08
C HIS A 59 2.45 -21.14 2.11
N ARG A 60 1.60 -20.51 2.92
CA ARG A 60 0.19 -20.84 3.03
C ARG A 60 -0.59 -19.56 3.24
N GLN A 61 -1.65 -19.34 2.45
CA GLN A 61 -2.49 -18.16 2.62
C GLN A 61 -3.20 -18.18 3.98
N ARG A 62 -2.53 -17.62 5.00
CA ARG A 62 -2.97 -17.61 6.39
C ARG A 62 -2.43 -16.36 7.07
N THR A 63 -3.33 -15.66 7.76
CA THR A 63 -3.02 -14.45 8.53
C THR A 63 -3.60 -14.61 9.92
N VAL A 64 -2.81 -14.29 10.94
CA VAL A 64 -3.20 -14.32 12.35
C VAL A 64 -3.06 -12.93 12.93
N PHE A 65 -4.16 -12.31 13.34
CA PHE A 65 -4.18 -11.08 14.11
C PHE A 65 -4.16 -11.42 15.62
N THR A 66 -3.31 -10.75 16.39
CA THR A 66 -3.17 -10.89 17.85
C THR A 66 -3.79 -9.67 18.54
N ASP A 67 -4.38 -9.87 19.72
CA ASP A 67 -5.17 -8.86 20.43
C ASP A 67 -6.30 -8.26 19.57
N TYR A 68 -6.81 -9.10 18.66
CA TYR A 68 -7.81 -8.75 17.68
C TYR A 68 -9.20 -8.75 18.32
N THR A 69 -9.90 -7.61 18.29
CA THR A 69 -11.23 -7.39 18.94
C THR A 69 -11.22 -7.52 20.47
N GLY A 70 -10.04 -7.52 21.09
CA GLY A 70 -9.86 -7.57 22.54
C GLY A 70 -8.55 -8.26 22.91
N ARG A 71 -8.04 -8.00 24.12
CA ARG A 71 -6.83 -8.66 24.64
C ARG A 71 -6.98 -10.17 24.63
N GLU A 72 -5.91 -10.86 24.27
CA GLU A 72 -5.80 -12.33 24.18
C GLU A 72 -6.71 -13.00 23.13
N LEU A 73 -7.45 -12.21 22.35
CA LEU A 73 -8.24 -12.71 21.22
C LEU A 73 -7.40 -12.75 19.96
N ARG A 74 -7.58 -13.81 19.18
CA ARG A 74 -6.89 -14.02 17.90
C ARG A 74 -7.90 -14.14 16.77
N GLY A 75 -7.72 -13.36 15.72
CA GLY A 75 -8.44 -13.50 14.46
C GLY A 75 -7.59 -14.29 13.48
N VAL A 76 -8.07 -15.43 12.99
CA VAL A 76 -7.34 -16.26 12.02
C VAL A 76 -8.08 -16.25 10.70
N TYR A 77 -7.41 -15.80 9.64
CA TYR A 77 -7.88 -15.90 8.27
C TYR A 77 -7.21 -17.08 7.57
N THR A 78 -8.03 -17.88 6.87
CA THR A 78 -7.60 -18.84 5.84
C THR A 78 -8.61 -18.85 4.69
N PRO A 79 -8.19 -19.07 3.43
CA PRO A 79 -9.12 -19.16 2.30
C PRO A 79 -10.06 -20.35 2.45
N ALA A 80 -11.18 -20.28 1.74
CA ALA A 80 -12.10 -21.39 1.55
C ALA A 80 -11.36 -22.62 0.98
N GLY A 81 -11.29 -23.72 1.72
CA GLY A 81 -10.82 -24.99 1.19
C GLY A 81 -11.89 -25.66 0.31
N SER A 82 -11.55 -26.67 -0.48
CA SER A 82 -12.51 -27.42 -1.32
C SER A 82 -13.73 -27.97 -0.57
N ARG A 83 -13.63 -28.14 0.76
CA ARG A 83 -14.71 -28.60 1.65
C ARG A 83 -15.63 -27.48 2.17
N SER A 84 -15.25 -26.20 2.05
CA SER A 84 -16.05 -25.05 2.51
C SER A 84 -16.05 -23.96 1.45
N LYS A 85 -17.22 -23.61 0.91
CA LYS A 85 -17.36 -22.60 -0.17
C LYS A 85 -17.17 -21.15 0.31
N THR A 86 -16.93 -20.92 1.60
CA THR A 86 -16.80 -19.57 2.17
C THR A 86 -15.47 -19.38 2.90
N PRO A 87 -14.73 -18.29 2.61
CA PRO A 87 -13.54 -17.96 3.39
C PRO A 87 -13.95 -17.75 4.84
N THR A 88 -13.17 -18.34 5.75
CA THR A 88 -13.52 -18.36 7.18
C THR A 88 -12.52 -17.51 7.93
N VAL A 89 -13.03 -16.55 8.70
CA VAL A 89 -12.29 -15.93 9.79
C VAL A 89 -12.83 -16.52 11.08
N SER A 90 -12.01 -17.29 11.78
CA SER A 90 -12.33 -17.77 13.12
C SER A 90 -11.70 -16.85 14.15
N CYS A 91 -12.45 -16.54 15.21
CA CYS A 91 -11.90 -15.88 16.38
C CYS A 91 -11.70 -16.94 17.47
N SER A 92 -10.57 -16.90 18.17
CA SER A 92 -10.31 -17.82 19.28
C SER A 92 -9.53 -17.12 20.38
N ARG A 93 -9.69 -17.56 21.63
CA ARG A 93 -8.83 -17.12 22.74
C ARG A 93 -7.47 -17.82 22.63
N SER A 94 -6.41 -17.06 22.87
CA SER A 94 -5.06 -17.59 23.11
C SER A 94 -5.13 -18.64 24.23
N ALA A 95 -4.67 -19.86 23.97
CA ALA A 95 -5.05 -21.09 24.67
C ALA A 95 -4.95 -21.07 26.21
N ALA A 96 -5.98 -21.64 26.86
CA ALA A 96 -5.84 -22.47 28.05
C ALA A 96 -6.43 -23.86 27.74
N ARG A 97 -5.57 -24.82 27.30
CA ARG A 97 -5.83 -26.26 27.04
C ARG A 97 -7.02 -26.62 26.11
N PRO A 98 -7.02 -27.81 25.48
CA PRO A 98 -8.12 -28.21 24.61
C PRO A 98 -9.33 -28.58 25.47
N ALA A 99 -10.26 -27.65 25.65
CA ALA A 99 -11.60 -27.97 26.13
C ALA A 99 -12.48 -28.36 24.93
N SER A 100 -13.30 -29.38 25.15
CA SER A 100 -14.27 -30.03 24.26
C SER A 100 -15.13 -29.09 23.41
N PRO A 101 -15.72 -29.58 22.30
CA PRO A 101 -16.43 -28.75 21.34
C PRO A 101 -17.77 -28.30 21.90
N SER A 102 -17.81 -27.13 22.56
CA SER A 102 -19.08 -26.53 22.96
C SER A 102 -19.03 -25.01 22.91
N ARG A 103 -19.27 -24.45 21.72
CA ARG A 103 -20.27 -23.40 21.47
C ARG A 103 -20.22 -23.06 19.98
N ARG A 104 -21.33 -23.28 19.29
CA ARG A 104 -21.56 -22.65 17.98
C ARG A 104 -21.43 -21.14 18.18
N GLU A 105 -20.41 -20.55 17.58
CA GLU A 105 -20.30 -19.09 17.46
C GLU A 105 -21.53 -18.58 16.72
N SER A 106 -22.24 -17.66 17.37
CA SER A 106 -23.41 -16.99 16.85
C SER A 106 -23.11 -16.41 15.47
N ALA A 107 -24.03 -16.67 14.52
CA ALA A 107 -23.97 -16.11 13.18
C ALA A 107 -23.96 -14.57 13.24
N VAL A 108 -22.77 -13.97 13.23
CA VAL A 108 -22.60 -12.53 13.05
C VAL A 108 -23.03 -12.19 11.62
N ARG A 109 -23.90 -11.18 11.50
CA ARG A 109 -24.56 -10.71 10.26
C ARG A 109 -23.55 -10.56 9.10
N GLY A 110 -23.99 -10.91 7.89
CA GLY A 110 -23.16 -11.16 6.71
C GLY A 110 -22.17 -10.07 6.28
N GLY A 111 -22.36 -8.81 6.69
CA GLY A 111 -21.45 -7.70 6.35
C GLY A 111 -20.08 -7.74 7.07
N THR A 112 -20.04 -8.08 8.36
CA THR A 112 -18.81 -8.01 9.16
C THR A 112 -17.82 -9.14 8.86
N ARG A 113 -18.29 -10.27 8.32
CA ARG A 113 -17.43 -11.41 7.93
C ARG A 113 -16.58 -11.08 6.70
N CYS A 114 -17.14 -10.41 5.70
CA CYS A 114 -16.42 -10.02 4.49
C CYS A 114 -15.25 -9.08 4.81
N THR A 115 -15.48 -8.09 5.67
CA THR A 115 -14.48 -7.08 6.08
C THR A 115 -13.22 -7.70 6.72
N ARG A 116 -13.39 -8.71 7.58
CA ARG A 116 -12.24 -9.42 8.21
C ARG A 116 -11.50 -10.31 7.24
N CYS A 117 -12.23 -11.00 6.35
CA CYS A 117 -11.62 -11.79 5.28
C CYS A 117 -10.77 -10.88 4.37
N THR A 118 -11.28 -9.70 4.02
CA THR A 118 -10.57 -8.68 3.24
C THR A 118 -9.27 -8.24 3.88
N ALA A 119 -9.29 -7.89 5.17
CA ALA A 119 -8.06 -7.57 5.90
C ALA A 119 -7.09 -8.77 5.91
N GLY A 120 -7.60 -9.99 6.17
CA GLY A 120 -6.80 -11.20 6.24
C GLY A 120 -6.05 -11.53 4.94
N TYR A 121 -6.77 -11.66 3.81
CA TYR A 121 -6.10 -11.95 2.54
C TYR A 121 -5.30 -10.75 2.03
N GLY A 122 -5.79 -9.53 2.24
CA GLY A 122 -5.07 -8.32 1.85
C GLY A 122 -3.68 -8.27 2.48
N MET A 123 -3.61 -8.49 3.80
CA MET A 123 -2.33 -8.54 4.51
C MET A 123 -1.41 -9.65 4.06
N TRP A 124 -1.97 -10.84 3.77
CA TRP A 124 -1.18 -11.91 3.19
C TRP A 124 -0.59 -11.53 1.82
N ASN A 125 -1.41 -10.95 0.94
CA ASN A 125 -0.96 -10.51 -0.39
C ASN A 125 0.16 -9.45 -0.26
N TYR A 126 -0.01 -8.48 0.65
CA TYR A 126 0.91 -7.35 0.77
C TYR A 126 2.25 -7.74 1.39
N LEU A 127 2.26 -8.64 2.37
CA LEU A 127 3.47 -9.07 3.09
C LEU A 127 4.14 -10.30 2.47
N THR A 128 3.56 -10.90 1.44
CA THR A 128 4.20 -11.94 0.64
C THR A 128 4.55 -11.46 -0.77
N ASN A 129 4.32 -10.19 -1.09
CA ASN A 129 4.79 -9.58 -2.33
C ASN A 129 6.31 -9.32 -2.26
N PRO A 130 7.09 -9.66 -3.30
CA PRO A 130 6.71 -10.22 -4.60
C PRO A 130 6.68 -11.76 -4.69
N TYR A 131 6.99 -12.48 -3.62
CA TYR A 131 7.06 -13.95 -3.65
C TYR A 131 5.76 -14.63 -4.12
N LEU A 132 4.58 -14.10 -3.78
CA LEU A 132 3.30 -14.67 -4.23
C LEU A 132 3.18 -14.70 -5.77
N LEU A 133 3.87 -13.81 -6.48
CA LEU A 133 3.87 -13.74 -7.94
C LEU A 133 4.55 -14.95 -8.58
N THR A 134 5.28 -15.73 -7.77
CA THR A 134 6.01 -16.92 -8.22
C THR A 134 5.26 -18.23 -7.97
N LEU A 135 4.04 -18.14 -7.41
CA LEU A 135 3.24 -19.31 -7.05
C LEU A 135 2.66 -20.01 -8.29
N PRO A 136 2.44 -21.34 -8.21
CA PRO A 136 1.91 -22.10 -9.35
C PRO A 136 0.59 -21.54 -9.90
N GLY A 137 0.53 -21.29 -11.21
CA GLY A 137 -0.68 -20.78 -11.87
C GLY A 137 -0.88 -19.27 -11.78
N VAL A 138 0.03 -18.52 -11.14
CA VAL A 138 0.10 -17.08 -11.33
C VAL A 138 0.75 -16.80 -12.68
N LEU A 139 0.09 -16.00 -13.51
CA LEU A 139 0.60 -15.57 -14.81
C LEU A 139 1.04 -14.12 -14.71
N THR A 140 2.23 -13.82 -15.25
CA THR A 140 2.80 -12.48 -15.25
C THR A 140 3.20 -12.07 -16.66
N GLU A 141 2.85 -10.86 -17.06
CA GLU A 141 3.18 -10.27 -18.35
C GLU A 141 3.74 -8.87 -18.11
N GLU A 142 4.95 -8.58 -18.61
CA GLU A 142 5.51 -7.24 -18.58
C GLU A 142 4.82 -6.39 -19.65
N LEU A 143 4.30 -5.22 -19.26
CA LEU A 143 3.65 -4.28 -20.15
C LEU A 143 4.55 -3.08 -20.41
N GLU A 144 4.34 -2.43 -21.56
CA GLU A 144 4.98 -1.15 -21.88
C GLU A 144 4.71 -0.10 -20.79
N PRO A 145 5.68 0.78 -20.48
CA PRO A 145 5.48 1.90 -19.56
C PRO A 145 4.23 2.71 -19.94
N ALA A 146 3.44 3.11 -18.93
CA ALA A 146 2.23 3.91 -19.17
C ALA A 146 2.44 5.36 -18.74
N GLY A 147 2.30 6.30 -19.68
CA GLY A 147 2.30 7.74 -19.40
C GLY A 147 3.69 8.28 -19.03
N GLY A 148 3.73 9.52 -18.52
CA GLY A 148 4.96 10.29 -18.26
C GLY A 148 5.84 9.82 -17.09
N ARG A 149 5.78 8.53 -16.72
CA ARG A 149 6.69 7.90 -15.76
C ARG A 149 7.34 6.68 -16.38
N ASP A 150 8.63 6.52 -16.14
CA ASP A 150 9.40 5.33 -16.53
C ASP A 150 9.13 4.12 -15.62
N TRP A 151 7.94 4.06 -15.00
CA TRP A 151 7.56 2.90 -14.19
C TRP A 151 7.27 1.69 -15.08
N ARG A 152 7.99 0.61 -14.81
CA ARG A 152 7.80 -0.68 -15.46
C ARG A 152 6.54 -1.34 -14.89
N ARG A 153 5.75 -1.96 -15.77
CA ARG A 153 4.44 -2.49 -15.44
C ARG A 153 4.43 -4.01 -15.53
N LEU A 154 3.89 -4.66 -14.51
CA LEU A 154 3.67 -6.09 -14.50
C LEU A 154 2.17 -6.37 -14.37
N HIS A 155 1.56 -6.85 -15.45
CA HIS A 155 0.21 -7.40 -15.42
C HIS A 155 0.24 -8.79 -14.80
N VAL A 156 -0.66 -9.03 -13.84
CA VAL A 156 -0.73 -10.29 -13.10
C VAL A 156 -2.14 -10.84 -13.16
N THR A 157 -2.26 -12.10 -13.55
CA THR A 157 -3.49 -12.88 -13.47
C THR A 157 -3.34 -13.95 -12.40
N PHE A 158 -4.12 -13.84 -11.33
CA PHE A 158 -4.11 -14.77 -10.21
C PHE A 158 -5.03 -15.97 -10.45
N PRO A 159 -4.62 -17.19 -10.05
CA PRO A 159 -5.46 -18.37 -10.14
C PRO A 159 -6.57 -18.34 -9.09
N SER A 160 -7.70 -19.00 -9.37
CA SER A 160 -8.90 -18.97 -8.52
C SER A 160 -8.72 -19.54 -7.11
N TYR A 161 -7.65 -20.31 -6.86
CA TYR A 161 -7.35 -20.86 -5.54
C TYR A 161 -6.70 -19.84 -4.59
N LEU A 162 -6.15 -18.73 -5.11
CA LEU A 162 -5.58 -17.64 -4.31
C LEU A 162 -6.64 -16.55 -4.11
N ALA A 163 -6.95 -16.24 -2.85
CA ALA A 163 -7.80 -15.10 -2.55
C ALA A 163 -7.02 -13.80 -2.72
N THR A 164 -7.45 -12.95 -3.64
CA THR A 164 -6.88 -11.63 -3.92
C THR A 164 -8.00 -10.59 -4.02
N HIS A 165 -7.64 -9.31 -4.19
CA HIS A 165 -8.65 -8.25 -4.40
C HIS A 165 -9.42 -8.44 -5.72
N SER A 166 -8.71 -8.84 -6.77
CA SER A 166 -9.24 -9.18 -8.09
C SER A 166 -8.34 -10.18 -8.81
N THR A 167 -8.92 -10.94 -9.74
CA THR A 167 -8.18 -11.88 -10.62
C THR A 167 -7.07 -11.17 -11.38
N GLN A 168 -7.36 -10.01 -11.97
CA GLN A 168 -6.40 -9.21 -12.72
C GLN A 168 -5.97 -8.00 -11.90
N GLN A 169 -4.67 -7.77 -11.82
CA GLN A 169 -4.06 -6.62 -11.15
C GLN A 169 -2.86 -6.15 -11.96
N THR A 170 -2.54 -4.85 -11.91
CA THR A 170 -1.35 -4.31 -12.57
C THR A 170 -0.45 -3.68 -11.51
N PHE A 171 0.76 -4.21 -11.37
CA PHE A 171 1.78 -3.71 -10.46
C PHE A 171 2.71 -2.76 -11.20
N TYR A 172 3.09 -1.66 -10.56
CA TYR A 172 4.00 -0.66 -11.10
C TYR A 172 5.25 -0.61 -10.23
N TYR A 173 6.39 -0.70 -10.87
CA TYR A 173 7.70 -0.70 -10.23
C TYR A 173 8.56 0.43 -10.79
N ASP A 174 9.38 1.05 -9.94
CA ASP A 174 10.41 1.97 -10.44
C ASP A 174 11.60 1.22 -11.06
N GLU A 175 12.59 1.98 -11.55
CA GLU A 175 13.80 1.44 -12.18
C GLU A 175 14.61 0.52 -11.25
N ARG A 176 14.49 0.72 -9.94
CA ARG A 176 15.15 -0.09 -8.91
C ARG A 176 14.33 -1.34 -8.55
N GLY A 177 13.17 -1.56 -9.17
CA GLY A 177 12.29 -2.68 -8.87
C GLY A 177 11.45 -2.50 -7.60
N LEU A 178 11.35 -1.29 -7.03
CA LEU A 178 10.51 -1.01 -5.85
C LEU A 178 9.06 -0.86 -6.25
N GLN A 179 8.14 -1.50 -5.52
CA GLN A 179 6.71 -1.39 -5.78
C GLN A 179 6.24 0.04 -5.49
N ARG A 180 5.60 0.70 -6.45
CA ARG A 180 5.07 2.07 -6.27
C ARG A 180 3.56 2.12 -6.25
N ARG A 181 2.91 1.26 -7.03
CA ARG A 181 1.46 1.25 -7.19
C ARG A 181 0.96 -0.13 -7.60
N VAL A 182 -0.28 -0.45 -7.24
CA VAL A 182 -1.05 -1.58 -7.76
C VAL A 182 -2.43 -1.10 -8.12
N ASP A 183 -2.84 -1.38 -9.35
CA ASP A 183 -4.19 -1.09 -9.82
C ASP A 183 -5.02 -2.37 -9.83
N TYR A 184 -6.20 -2.28 -9.23
CA TYR A 184 -7.14 -3.39 -9.16
C TYR A 184 -8.57 -2.90 -8.94
N SER A 185 -9.53 -3.77 -9.21
CA SER A 185 -10.96 -3.52 -8.98
C SER A 185 -11.47 -4.51 -7.93
N PRO A 186 -11.45 -4.18 -6.63
CA PRO A 186 -11.73 -5.14 -5.58
C PRO A 186 -13.20 -5.61 -5.63
N TYR A 187 -13.39 -6.94 -5.63
CA TYR A 187 -14.73 -7.54 -5.59
C TYR A 187 -15.56 -7.04 -4.40
N VAL A 188 -14.90 -6.81 -3.26
CA VAL A 188 -15.54 -6.42 -2.01
C VAL A 188 -16.08 -4.98 -2.00
N LEU A 189 -15.65 -4.14 -2.95
CA LEU A 189 -16.17 -2.78 -3.14
C LEU A 189 -16.94 -2.66 -4.47
N GLY A 190 -17.55 -3.76 -4.94
CA GLY A 190 -18.37 -3.74 -6.15
C GLY A 190 -17.58 -3.47 -7.43
N ASN A 191 -16.29 -3.83 -7.47
CA ASN A 191 -15.38 -3.60 -8.60
C ASN A 191 -15.12 -2.12 -8.93
N LEU A 192 -15.33 -1.20 -7.98
CA LEU A 192 -14.89 0.18 -8.13
C LEU A 192 -13.35 0.21 -8.30
N PRO A 193 -12.80 0.67 -9.43
CA PRO A 193 -11.36 0.66 -9.63
C PRO A 193 -10.64 1.47 -8.56
N ALA A 194 -9.49 0.98 -8.12
CA ALA A 194 -8.70 1.60 -7.07
C ALA A 194 -7.22 1.60 -7.43
N THR A 195 -6.53 2.67 -7.05
CA THR A 195 -5.07 2.77 -7.08
C THR A 195 -4.54 2.60 -5.66
N HIS A 196 -3.69 1.60 -5.47
CA HIS A 196 -3.09 1.29 -4.18
C HIS A 196 -1.60 1.61 -4.24
N HIS A 197 -1.21 2.67 -3.55
CA HIS A 197 0.14 3.21 -3.60
C HIS A 197 0.96 2.71 -2.42
N THR A 198 2.27 2.59 -2.65
CA THR A 198 3.21 2.01 -1.69
C THR A 198 4.49 2.83 -1.61
N GLU A 199 4.93 3.09 -0.39
CA GLU A 199 6.16 3.86 -0.11
C GLU A 199 6.82 3.43 1.21
N ALA A 200 7.83 4.19 1.64
CA ALA A 200 8.59 3.95 2.87
C ALA A 200 9.14 2.51 2.95
N HIS A 201 9.82 2.05 1.90
CA HIS A 201 10.36 0.70 1.87
C HIS A 201 11.43 0.51 2.96
N GLN A 202 11.31 -0.55 3.74
CA GLN A 202 12.27 -0.90 4.80
C GLN A 202 12.75 -2.34 4.64
N ALA A 203 14.06 -2.53 4.80
CA ALA A 203 14.68 -3.85 4.77
C ALA A 203 14.62 -4.48 6.17
N VAL A 204 14.03 -5.67 6.27
CA VAL A 204 13.91 -6.44 7.51
C VAL A 204 14.33 -7.89 7.22
N SER A 205 15.32 -8.39 7.94
CA SER A 205 15.86 -9.74 7.75
C SER A 205 16.30 -10.06 6.30
N GLY A 206 16.74 -9.02 5.57
CA GLY A 206 17.15 -9.10 4.17
C GLY A 206 16.00 -9.23 3.16
N LEU A 207 14.76 -9.00 3.58
CA LEU A 207 13.61 -8.80 2.70
C LEU A 207 13.21 -7.32 2.72
N LEU A 208 12.72 -6.80 1.60
CA LEU A 208 12.29 -5.41 1.49
C LEU A 208 10.76 -5.33 1.50
N PHE A 209 10.20 -4.42 2.29
CA PHE A 209 8.75 -4.25 2.38
C PHE A 209 8.37 -2.77 2.32
N PRO A 210 7.35 -2.35 1.56
CA PRO A 210 6.72 -1.05 1.77
C PRO A 210 5.98 -1.06 3.12
N THR A 211 6.30 -0.10 3.98
CA THR A 211 5.68 0.03 5.31
C THR A 211 4.52 1.02 5.35
N HIS A 212 4.41 1.89 4.35
CA HIS A 212 3.29 2.80 4.20
C HIS A 212 2.52 2.53 2.91
N ARG A 213 1.18 2.50 3.04
CA ARG A 213 0.23 2.12 2.00
C ARG A 213 -1.04 2.94 2.13
N TYR A 214 -1.57 3.42 1.00
CA TYR A 214 -2.87 4.08 0.96
C TYR A 214 -3.59 3.75 -0.36
N VAL A 215 -4.92 3.79 -0.33
CA VAL A 215 -5.78 3.33 -1.43
C VAL A 215 -6.74 4.43 -1.80
N LEU A 216 -6.78 4.78 -3.09
CA LEU A 216 -7.65 5.80 -3.63
C LEU A 216 -8.64 5.19 -4.63
N PRO A 217 -9.95 5.48 -4.52
CA PRO A 217 -10.90 5.09 -5.55
C PRO A 217 -10.72 5.95 -6.80
N VAL A 218 -10.86 5.32 -7.96
CA VAL A 218 -10.92 5.99 -9.26
C VAL A 218 -12.37 6.10 -9.69
N VAL A 219 -12.80 7.33 -9.96
CA VAL A 219 -14.15 7.68 -10.43
C VAL A 219 -14.01 8.42 -11.75
N ASP A 220 -14.69 7.94 -12.80
CA ASP A 220 -14.63 8.51 -14.16
C ASP A 220 -13.20 8.65 -14.72
N GLY A 221 -12.32 7.68 -14.40
CA GLY A 221 -10.92 7.68 -14.83
C GLY A 221 -10.02 8.66 -14.09
N LYS A 222 -10.54 9.37 -13.08
CA LYS A 222 -9.79 10.31 -12.24
C LYS A 222 -9.79 9.85 -10.78
N LEU A 223 -8.76 10.22 -10.03
CA LEU A 223 -8.80 10.07 -8.57
C LEU A 223 -9.99 10.87 -8.02
N ALA A 224 -10.76 10.29 -7.11
CA ALA A 224 -11.97 10.92 -6.59
C ALA A 224 -11.69 12.32 -6.00
N SER A 225 -12.53 13.30 -6.33
CA SER A 225 -12.40 14.73 -5.98
C SER A 225 -12.66 15.09 -4.51
N ARG A 226 -12.70 14.11 -3.61
CA ARG A 226 -12.78 14.35 -2.16
C ARG A 226 -11.40 14.68 -1.60
N PRO A 227 -11.28 15.27 -0.39
CA PRO A 227 -9.99 15.32 0.30
C PRO A 227 -9.41 13.91 0.33
N THR A 228 -8.35 13.71 -0.44
CA THR A 228 -7.71 12.42 -0.68
C THR A 228 -6.28 12.51 -0.21
N ILE A 229 -5.80 11.44 0.41
CA ILE A 229 -4.39 11.31 0.76
C ILE A 229 -3.64 11.04 -0.53
N MET A 230 -2.74 11.94 -0.93
CA MET A 230 -1.88 11.79 -2.10
C MET A 230 -0.45 11.54 -1.61
N SER A 231 0.29 10.61 -2.21
CA SER A 231 1.74 10.61 -2.00
C SER A 231 2.37 11.79 -2.72
N HIS A 232 3.62 12.06 -2.39
CA HIS A 232 4.49 12.92 -3.16
C HIS A 232 4.56 12.54 -4.64
N HIS A 233 4.50 11.24 -4.95
CA HIS A 233 4.39 10.77 -6.32
C HIS A 233 3.06 11.23 -6.95
N ASP A 234 1.92 11.03 -6.32
CA ASP A 234 0.63 11.41 -6.92
C ASP A 234 0.49 12.93 -7.06
N ILE A 235 1.05 13.69 -6.11
CA ILE A 235 1.16 15.14 -6.19
C ILE A 235 1.95 15.53 -7.44
N ALA A 236 3.12 14.92 -7.66
CA ALA A 236 3.93 15.17 -8.86
C ALA A 236 3.19 14.80 -10.15
N GLU A 237 2.38 13.73 -10.17
CA GLU A 237 1.56 13.35 -11.33
C GLU A 237 0.43 14.35 -11.61
N ALA A 238 -0.28 14.80 -10.57
CA ALA A 238 -1.30 15.83 -10.69
C ALA A 238 -0.70 17.15 -11.19
N MET A 239 0.48 17.53 -10.68
CA MET A 239 1.23 18.69 -11.14
C MET A 239 1.66 18.53 -12.61
N ALA A 240 2.26 17.40 -12.99
CA ALA A 240 2.71 17.14 -14.36
C ALA A 240 1.56 17.24 -15.37
N THR A 241 0.41 16.65 -15.02
CA THR A 241 -0.80 16.67 -15.84
C THR A 241 -1.30 18.09 -16.05
N GLU A 242 -1.36 18.89 -14.97
CA GLU A 242 -1.87 20.26 -15.03
C GLU A 242 -0.90 21.21 -15.75
N LEU A 243 0.40 21.07 -15.51
CA LEU A 243 1.43 21.92 -16.09
C LEU A 243 1.73 21.57 -17.56
N GLY A 244 1.50 20.32 -17.98
CA GLY A 244 1.75 19.86 -19.35
C GLY A 244 3.21 19.51 -19.63
N HIS A 245 4.02 19.28 -18.60
CA HIS A 245 5.41 18.83 -18.72
C HIS A 245 5.74 17.79 -17.63
N PRO A 246 6.79 16.95 -17.81
CA PRO A 246 7.15 15.95 -16.81
C PRO A 246 7.50 16.59 -15.46
N VAL A 247 6.99 15.99 -14.38
CA VAL A 247 7.36 16.31 -12.99
C VAL A 247 7.52 14.98 -12.26
N HIS A 248 8.71 14.77 -11.70
CA HIS A 248 9.06 13.55 -11.00
C HIS A 248 9.33 13.86 -9.53
N TYR A 249 8.87 12.98 -8.65
CA TYR A 249 9.27 12.98 -7.26
C TYR A 249 10.38 11.93 -7.06
N GLU A 250 11.53 12.39 -6.58
CA GLU A 250 12.65 11.54 -6.20
C GLU A 250 12.82 11.58 -4.68
N PRO A 251 12.59 10.46 -3.97
CA PRO A 251 12.73 10.43 -2.53
C PRO A 251 14.22 10.45 -2.14
N ILE A 252 14.59 11.38 -1.27
CA ILE A 252 15.89 11.39 -0.58
C ILE A 252 15.76 10.90 0.88
N SER A 253 16.88 10.51 1.47
CA SER A 253 16.91 10.14 2.90
C SER A 253 16.65 11.36 3.81
N VAL A 254 16.22 11.13 5.05
CA VAL A 254 16.01 12.24 6.00
C VAL A 254 17.35 12.85 6.39
N GLU A 255 18.37 12.01 6.46
CA GLU A 255 19.76 12.36 6.72
C GLU A 255 20.33 13.25 5.60
N GLU A 256 20.11 12.88 4.34
CA GLU A 256 20.49 13.67 3.17
C GLU A 256 19.70 14.99 3.08
N PHE A 257 18.40 14.96 3.36
CA PHE A 257 17.59 16.18 3.46
C PHE A 257 18.15 17.14 4.53
N ALA A 258 18.49 16.62 5.71
CA ALA A 258 19.03 17.41 6.80
C ALA A 258 20.40 18.00 6.46
N ALA A 259 21.31 17.18 5.92
CA ALA A 259 22.63 17.61 5.49
C ALA A 259 22.54 18.71 4.41
N SER A 260 21.69 18.50 3.38
CA SER A 260 21.47 19.48 2.32
C SER A 260 20.90 20.80 2.84
N GLY A 261 20.00 20.75 3.83
CA GLY A 261 19.44 21.95 4.47
C GLY A 261 20.51 22.78 5.18
N LEU A 262 21.35 22.12 6.00
CA LEU A 262 22.43 22.78 6.73
C LEU A 262 23.50 23.37 5.80
N GLU A 263 23.93 22.61 4.79
CA GLU A 263 24.91 23.07 3.80
C GLU A 263 24.43 24.32 3.05
N LYS A 264 23.12 24.42 2.79
CA LYS A 264 22.48 25.57 2.14
C LYS A 264 22.16 26.72 3.11
N GLY A 265 22.64 26.65 4.36
CA GLY A 265 22.53 27.73 5.35
C GLY A 265 21.18 27.81 6.06
N ALA A 266 20.35 26.75 6.02
CA ALA A 266 19.14 26.71 6.83
C ALA A 266 19.47 26.57 8.33
N ASP A 267 18.63 27.19 9.16
CA ASP A 267 18.75 27.11 10.62
C ASP A 267 18.65 25.66 11.14
N ALA A 268 19.50 25.30 12.10
CA ALA A 268 19.60 23.93 12.60
C ALA A 268 18.30 23.45 13.27
N HIS A 269 17.58 24.34 13.98
CA HIS A 269 16.31 23.98 14.59
C HIS A 269 15.24 23.77 13.51
N LEU A 270 15.21 24.61 12.47
CA LEU A 270 14.31 24.40 11.32
C LEU A 270 14.58 23.07 10.61
N VAL A 271 15.84 22.74 10.36
CA VAL A 271 16.22 21.46 9.73
C VAL A 271 15.77 20.27 10.58
N GLN A 272 16.00 20.33 11.89
CA GLN A 272 15.55 19.28 12.81
C GLN A 272 14.03 19.13 12.82
N HIS A 273 13.29 20.25 12.84
CA HIS A 273 11.84 20.26 12.82
C HIS A 273 11.30 19.60 11.54
N LEU A 274 11.76 20.04 10.35
CA LEU A 274 11.30 19.48 9.08
C LEU A 274 11.68 18.00 8.90
N SER A 275 12.83 17.59 9.43
CA SER A 275 13.24 16.18 9.44
C SER A 275 12.28 15.32 10.27
N ASN A 276 11.85 15.81 11.43
CA ASN A 276 10.85 15.11 12.26
C ASN A 276 9.47 15.09 11.58
N VAL A 277 9.06 16.18 10.93
CA VAL A 277 7.82 16.19 10.13
C VAL A 277 7.87 15.16 9.01
N ALA A 278 9.02 15.01 8.32
CA ALA A 278 9.20 13.98 7.29
C ALA A 278 9.11 12.56 7.87
N ILE A 279 9.61 12.34 9.08
CA ILE A 279 9.45 11.08 9.82
C ILE A 279 7.97 10.84 10.18
N ASP A 280 7.25 11.87 10.63
CA ASP A 280 5.84 11.79 10.98
C ASP A 280 4.95 11.47 9.77
N TYR A 281 5.28 12.01 8.58
CA TYR A 281 4.65 11.56 7.32
C TYR A 281 4.87 10.07 7.07
N ARG A 282 6.10 9.56 7.23
CA ARG A 282 6.42 8.12 7.06
C ARG A 282 5.74 7.23 8.10
N ASN A 283 5.56 7.75 9.31
CA ASN A 283 4.87 7.06 10.40
C ASN A 283 3.35 7.16 10.28
N GLY A 284 2.82 7.87 9.27
CA GLY A 284 1.39 8.03 9.03
C GLY A 284 0.68 8.90 10.07
N VAL A 285 1.42 9.73 10.83
CA VAL A 285 0.85 10.63 11.85
C VAL A 285 -0.12 11.63 11.23
N PHE A 286 0.17 12.08 10.01
CA PHE A 286 -0.68 13.00 9.25
C PHE A 286 -1.67 12.30 8.32
N SER A 287 -1.75 10.96 8.35
CA SER A 287 -2.67 10.21 7.48
C SER A 287 -4.10 10.34 7.98
N GLY A 288 -5.00 10.74 7.09
CA GLY A 288 -6.43 10.82 7.36
C GLY A 288 -7.14 11.78 6.41
N THR A 289 -8.46 11.72 6.41
CA THR A 289 -9.31 12.65 5.65
C THR A 289 -10.50 13.03 6.52
N ASN A 290 -10.94 14.29 6.45
CA ASN A 290 -12.18 14.75 7.07
C ASN A 290 -12.92 15.68 6.09
N ASP A 291 -14.14 16.08 6.46
CA ASP A 291 -14.99 16.97 5.67
C ASP A 291 -15.11 18.37 6.29
N VAL A 292 -14.16 18.76 7.15
CA VAL A 292 -14.24 20.01 7.92
C VAL A 292 -14.24 21.24 7.01
N VAL A 293 -13.40 21.23 5.97
CA VAL A 293 -13.36 22.33 4.98
C VAL A 293 -14.71 22.53 4.30
N GLU A 294 -15.37 21.43 3.92
CA GLU A 294 -16.68 21.47 3.27
C GLU A 294 -17.80 21.86 4.25
N LYS A 295 -17.83 21.24 5.44
CA LYS A 295 -18.85 21.51 6.46
C LYS A 295 -18.81 22.95 6.99
N ILE A 296 -17.61 23.49 7.22
CA ILE A 296 -17.46 24.85 7.77
C ILE A 296 -17.46 25.88 6.65
N GLY A 297 -16.75 25.60 5.55
CA GLY A 297 -16.53 26.55 4.47
C GLY A 297 -17.58 26.54 3.36
N GLY A 298 -18.52 25.58 3.37
CA GLY A 298 -19.59 25.46 2.37
C GLY A 298 -19.13 25.07 0.97
N ARG A 299 -17.85 24.73 0.79
CA ARG A 299 -17.24 24.33 -0.49
C ARG A 299 -16.19 23.24 -0.27
N PRO A 300 -16.00 22.32 -1.22
CA PRO A 300 -14.97 21.30 -1.11
C PRO A 300 -13.56 21.93 -1.02
N PRO A 301 -12.59 21.25 -0.40
CA PRO A 301 -11.20 21.69 -0.42
C PRO A 301 -10.66 21.73 -1.85
N LEU A 302 -9.73 22.65 -2.11
CA LEU A 302 -9.00 22.70 -3.38
C LEU A 302 -8.19 21.42 -3.58
N SER A 303 -8.31 20.83 -4.76
CA SER A 303 -7.42 19.76 -5.19
C SER A 303 -6.04 20.32 -5.58
N VAL A 304 -5.03 19.45 -5.63
CA VAL A 304 -3.69 19.82 -6.12
C VAL A 304 -3.76 20.38 -7.54
N ALA A 305 -4.53 19.75 -8.44
CA ALA A 305 -4.68 20.21 -9.82
C ALA A 305 -5.30 21.63 -9.89
N GLN A 306 -6.36 21.89 -9.11
CA GLN A 306 -6.96 23.23 -9.05
C GLN A 306 -5.97 24.27 -8.51
N PHE A 307 -5.24 23.93 -7.44
CA PHE A 307 -4.23 24.82 -6.89
C PHE A 307 -3.14 25.14 -7.92
N VAL A 308 -2.64 24.13 -8.64
CA VAL A 308 -1.61 24.31 -9.67
C VAL A 308 -2.15 25.14 -10.85
N ALA A 309 -3.39 24.90 -11.26
CA ALA A 309 -4.04 25.68 -12.32
C ALA A 309 -4.17 27.16 -11.94
N GLU A 310 -4.64 27.43 -10.72
CA GLU A 310 -4.81 28.78 -10.17
C GLU A 310 -3.47 29.51 -9.98
N ASN A 311 -2.38 28.77 -9.72
CA ASN A 311 -1.05 29.33 -9.45
C ASN A 311 -0.02 28.97 -10.54
N ARG A 312 -0.47 28.77 -11.79
CA ARG A 312 0.39 28.28 -12.89
C ARG A 312 1.64 29.14 -13.11
N ALA A 313 1.55 30.44 -12.85
CA ALA A 313 2.65 31.38 -12.99
C ALA A 313 3.84 31.07 -12.04
N ASP A 314 3.58 30.52 -10.86
CA ASP A 314 4.63 30.19 -9.88
C ASP A 314 5.50 29.01 -10.33
N PHE A 315 5.00 28.20 -11.26
CA PHE A 315 5.71 27.05 -11.85
C PHE A 315 6.38 27.39 -13.18
N ALA A 316 6.27 28.62 -13.67
CA ALA A 316 6.82 29.04 -14.96
C ALA A 316 8.34 29.30 -14.93
N THR A 317 8.94 29.37 -13.74
CA THR A 317 10.37 29.64 -13.57
C THR A 317 11.01 28.63 -12.63
N SER A 318 12.31 28.38 -12.81
CA SER A 318 13.11 27.63 -11.87
C SER A 318 13.04 28.29 -10.49
N GLY A 319 12.59 27.53 -9.49
CA GLY A 319 12.55 28.02 -8.12
C GLY A 319 13.95 28.38 -7.59
N PRO A 320 14.03 29.12 -6.47
CA PRO A 320 15.29 29.58 -5.88
C PRO A 320 16.22 28.44 -5.41
N ARG A 321 15.71 27.20 -5.44
CA ARG A 321 16.44 25.98 -5.06
C ARG A 321 16.61 24.99 -6.23
N PHE A 322 16.45 25.46 -7.47
CA PHE A 322 16.65 24.64 -8.67
C PHE A 322 18.12 24.18 -8.77
N VAL A 323 18.31 22.87 -8.89
CA VAL A 323 19.60 22.26 -9.23
C VAL A 323 19.42 21.66 -10.62
N PRO A 324 20.20 22.07 -11.64
CA PRO A 324 20.13 21.46 -12.95
C PRO A 324 20.45 19.97 -12.85
N ALA A 325 19.75 19.13 -13.61
CA ALA A 325 20.19 17.75 -13.80
C ALA A 325 21.60 17.74 -14.43
N PRO A 326 22.48 16.81 -14.01
CA PRO A 326 23.85 16.71 -14.49
C PRO A 326 23.97 16.45 -16.00
#